data_AF-A0A2T2SBI3-F1
#
_entry.id   AF-A0A2T2SBI3-F1
#
_cell.length_a   1.000
_cell.length_b   1.000
_cell.length_c   1.000
_cell.angle_alpha   90.00
_cell.angle_beta   90.00
_cell.angle_gamma   90.00
#
_symmetry.space_group_name_H-M   'P 1'
#
loop_
_entity.id
_entity.type
_entity.pdbx_description
1 polymer ?
#
loop_
_entity_poly.entity_id
_entity_poly.type
_entity_poly.pdbx_seq_one_letter_code
_entity_poly.pdbx_strand_id
1 'polypeptide(L)'
;MCRRSPLALLALAVLLCACSGSSQTSGQDGPADPTTDPAAEPPSVDQYETFDPSAYEARPPERTTEVEHRVPRQLMRGRADEEIRRTVDGFRIQVFSARDKQVAQEFREKVRQWWKEDKEDAFAERGVAEEALAFVSKKYPKAFISRGTVTVTQ
;
A
#
# COMPACT_ATOMS: atom_id res chain seq x y z
N MET A 1 36.73 4.56 7.44
CA MET A 1 36.65 3.91 8.77
C MET A 1 35.79 4.78 9.67
N CYS A 2 34.50 4.45 9.83
CA CYS A 2 33.59 5.22 10.69
C CYS A 2 33.93 4.98 12.16
N ARG A 3 34.42 6.02 12.85
CA ARG A 3 34.56 6.01 14.31
C ARG A 3 33.17 5.89 14.93
N ARG A 4 32.85 4.71 15.46
CA ARG A 4 31.61 4.49 16.23
C ARG A 4 31.78 5.20 17.57
N SER A 5 30.97 6.23 17.79
CA SER A 5 30.99 7.02 19.03
C SER A 5 30.54 6.14 20.22
N PRO A 6 31.32 6.08 21.31
CA PRO A 6 30.97 5.24 22.47
C PRO A 6 29.65 5.67 23.14
N LEU A 7 29.22 6.92 22.95
CA LEU A 7 27.93 7.43 23.42
C LEU A 7 26.74 6.76 22.72
N ALA A 8 26.90 6.34 21.46
CA ALA A 8 25.82 5.67 20.72
C ALA A 8 25.56 4.25 21.24
N LEU A 9 26.60 3.55 21.71
CA LEU A 9 26.47 2.22 22.31
C LEU A 9 25.78 2.29 23.68
N LEU A 10 26.07 3.33 24.46
CA LEU A 10 25.50 3.52 25.79
C LEU A 10 24.00 3.88 25.71
N ALA A 11 23.61 4.72 24.74
CA ALA A 11 22.19 5.03 24.48
C ALA A 11 21.38 3.79 24.04
N LEU A 12 21.97 2.90 23.23
CA LEU A 12 21.32 1.67 22.80
C LEU A 12 21.11 0.69 23.96
N ALA A 13 22.06 0.60 24.90
CA ALA A 13 21.94 -0.27 26.07
C ALA A 13 20.81 0.17 27.03
N VAL A 14 20.62 1.48 27.21
CA VAL A 14 19.55 2.01 28.07
C VAL A 14 18.16 1.74 27.48
N LEU A 15 18.02 1.82 26.14
CA LEU A 15 16.76 1.54 25.44
C LEU A 15 16.31 0.07 25.53
N LEU A 16 17.26 -0.87 25.63
CA LEU A 16 16.95 -2.30 25.72
C LEU A 16 16.53 -2.77 27.12
N CYS A 17 16.90 -2.06 28.19
CA CYS A 17 16.52 -2.42 29.57
C CYS A 17 15.09 -1.98 29.96
N ALA A 18 14.38 -1.23 29.12
CA ALA A 18 13.04 -0.73 29.44
C ALA A 18 11.89 -1.74 29.20
N CYS A 19 12.18 -2.95 28.71
CA CYS A 19 11.15 -3.93 28.33
C CYS A 19 10.94 -5.09 29.33
N SER A 20 11.62 -5.12 30.48
CA SER A 20 11.43 -6.19 31.47
C SER A 20 10.33 -5.83 32.47
N GLY A 21 9.07 -5.96 32.04
CA GLY A 21 7.91 -5.92 32.92
C GLY A 21 7.69 -7.28 33.60
N SER A 22 7.89 -7.35 34.92
CA SER A 22 7.64 -8.53 35.75
C SER A 22 6.13 -8.82 35.81
N SER A 23 5.64 -9.81 35.05
CA SER A 23 4.27 -10.30 35.21
C SER A 23 4.21 -11.24 36.43
N GLN A 24 3.82 -10.72 37.59
CA GLN A 24 3.42 -11.56 38.72
C GLN A 24 1.95 -11.95 38.54
N THR A 25 1.68 -13.22 38.22
CA THR A 25 0.34 -13.78 38.40
C THR A 25 0.31 -14.33 39.83
N SER A 26 -0.48 -13.71 40.71
CA SER A 26 -0.72 -14.30 42.04
C SER A 26 -1.46 -15.62 41.84
N GLY A 27 -0.90 -16.70 42.38
CA GLY A 27 -1.51 -18.02 42.38
C GLY A 27 -2.88 -17.93 43.05
N GLN A 28 -3.92 -18.25 42.30
CA GLN A 28 -5.28 -18.36 42.79
C GLN A 28 -5.43 -19.76 43.38
N ASP A 29 -5.24 -19.89 44.70
CA ASP A 29 -5.61 -21.11 45.42
C ASP A 29 -7.14 -21.19 45.49
N GLY A 30 -7.71 -22.20 44.82
CA GLY A 30 -9.13 -22.52 44.92
C GLY A 30 -9.42 -23.35 46.18
N PRO A 31 -10.65 -23.30 46.75
CA PRO A 31 -11.02 -24.14 47.87
C PRO A 31 -11.06 -25.62 47.43
N ALA A 32 -10.62 -26.51 48.32
CA ALA A 32 -10.70 -27.96 48.09
C ALA A 32 -12.16 -28.44 48.05
N ASP A 33 -12.45 -29.34 47.11
CA ASP A 33 -13.76 -29.94 46.86
C ASP A 33 -14.23 -30.76 48.07
N PRO A 34 -15.48 -30.60 48.56
CA PRO A 34 -16.01 -31.48 49.60
C PRO A 34 -16.33 -32.86 49.01
N THR A 35 -15.86 -33.91 49.70
CA THR A 35 -16.15 -35.33 49.44
C THR A 35 -17.63 -35.56 49.12
N THR A 36 -17.92 -35.99 47.89
CA THR A 36 -19.27 -36.34 47.42
C THR A 36 -19.69 -37.72 47.95
N ASP A 37 -20.85 -37.77 48.60
CA ASP A 37 -21.51 -39.00 49.04
C ASP A 37 -22.06 -39.78 47.81
N PRO A 38 -21.63 -41.02 47.55
CA PRO A 38 -21.95 -41.73 46.30
C PRO A 38 -23.42 -42.18 46.15
N ALA A 39 -24.30 -41.88 47.13
CA ALA A 39 -25.71 -42.24 47.10
C ALA A 39 -26.67 -41.09 46.72
N ALA A 40 -26.15 -39.90 46.39
CA ALA A 40 -26.98 -38.78 45.96
C ALA A 40 -27.25 -38.85 44.43
N GLU A 41 -28.52 -38.79 44.02
CA GLU A 41 -28.86 -38.57 42.61
C GLU A 41 -28.25 -37.24 42.15
N PRO A 42 -27.62 -37.19 40.96
CA PRO A 42 -27.01 -35.95 40.48
C PRO A 42 -28.10 -34.88 40.33
N PRO A 43 -27.86 -33.65 40.82
CA PRO A 43 -28.83 -32.56 40.63
C PRO A 43 -29.07 -32.35 39.13
N SER A 44 -30.34 -32.27 38.73
CA SER A 44 -30.72 -31.98 37.33
C SER A 44 -30.13 -30.63 36.93
N VAL A 45 -29.34 -30.65 35.86
CA VAL A 45 -28.69 -29.46 35.28
C VAL A 45 -29.63 -28.69 34.35
N ASP A 46 -30.81 -29.23 34.04
CA ASP A 46 -31.76 -28.66 33.08
C ASP A 46 -32.20 -27.23 33.45
N GLN A 47 -32.21 -26.93 34.76
CA GLN A 47 -32.55 -25.62 35.31
C GLN A 47 -31.46 -24.56 35.07
N TYR A 48 -30.25 -24.97 34.69
CA TYR A 48 -29.08 -24.10 34.49
C TYR A 48 -28.65 -23.98 33.02
N GLU A 49 -29.22 -24.78 32.11
CA GLU A 49 -28.92 -24.70 30.68
C GLU A 49 -29.79 -23.67 29.92
N THR A 50 -30.93 -23.29 30.49
CA THR A 50 -31.80 -22.29 29.85
C THR A 50 -31.38 -20.87 30.25
N PHE A 51 -30.44 -20.30 29.50
CA PHE A 51 -30.11 -18.89 29.59
C PHE A 51 -31.07 -18.07 28.72
N ASP A 52 -31.87 -17.20 29.34
CA ASP A 52 -32.73 -16.26 28.63
C ASP A 52 -32.00 -14.92 28.40
N PRO A 53 -31.48 -14.64 27.19
CA PRO A 53 -30.78 -13.39 26.90
C PRO A 53 -31.73 -12.20 26.83
N SER A 54 -33.04 -12.40 26.67
CA SER A 54 -34.01 -11.31 26.56
C SER A 54 -34.18 -10.53 27.87
N ALA A 55 -33.86 -11.15 29.00
CA ALA A 55 -33.78 -10.49 30.31
C ALA A 55 -32.62 -9.47 30.40
N TYR A 56 -31.68 -9.49 29.45
CA TYR A 56 -30.49 -8.64 29.41
C TYR A 56 -30.46 -7.74 28.16
N GLU A 57 -31.52 -6.98 27.90
CA GLU A 57 -31.50 -5.94 26.87
C GLU A 57 -30.53 -4.81 27.25
N ALA A 58 -29.26 -4.97 26.89
CA ALA A 58 -28.27 -3.90 26.95
C ALA A 58 -28.33 -3.10 25.65
N ARG A 59 -28.82 -1.86 25.69
CA ARG A 59 -28.67 -0.92 24.57
C ARG A 59 -27.17 -0.58 24.43
N PRO A 60 -26.52 -0.91 23.31
CA PRO A 60 -25.13 -0.54 23.10
C PRO A 60 -25.00 0.99 23.17
N PRO A 61 -23.95 1.53 23.78
CA PRO A 61 -23.74 2.96 23.80
C PRO A 61 -23.62 3.48 22.36
N GLU A 62 -24.29 4.59 22.05
CA GLU A 62 -24.16 5.26 20.76
C GLU A 62 -22.72 5.73 20.59
N ARG A 63 -21.95 5.05 19.73
CA ARG A 63 -20.58 5.42 19.40
C ARG A 63 -20.56 6.06 18.03
N THR A 64 -20.28 7.35 17.98
CA THR A 64 -19.91 8.02 16.72
C THR A 64 -18.54 7.50 16.30
N THR A 65 -18.55 6.43 15.50
CA THR A 65 -17.32 5.85 14.96
C THR A 65 -17.00 6.58 13.66
N GLU A 66 -15.95 7.40 13.67
CA GLU A 66 -15.41 7.96 12.43
C GLU A 66 -14.62 6.88 11.71
N VAL A 67 -15.22 6.29 10.67
CA VAL A 67 -14.58 5.23 9.88
C VAL A 67 -13.68 5.88 8.83
N GLU A 68 -12.40 6.05 9.17
CA GLU A 68 -11.39 6.46 8.20
C GLU A 68 -11.05 5.30 7.26
N HIS A 69 -11.44 5.43 6.00
CA HIS A 69 -11.12 4.45 4.98
C HIS A 69 -9.74 4.77 4.40
N ARG A 70 -8.80 3.81 4.49
CA ARG A 70 -7.49 3.91 3.82
C ARG A 70 -7.56 3.78 2.30
N VAL A 71 -8.75 3.52 1.77
CA VAL A 71 -8.98 3.32 0.34
C VAL A 71 -9.36 4.67 -0.28
N PRO A 72 -8.70 5.10 -1.38
CA PRO A 72 -9.09 6.30 -2.11
C PRO A 72 -10.58 6.33 -2.46
N ARG A 73 -11.19 7.51 -2.34
CA ARG A 73 -12.64 7.70 -2.53
C ARG A 73 -13.13 7.27 -3.93
N GLN A 74 -12.27 7.32 -4.93
CA GLN A 74 -12.55 6.89 -6.30
C GLN A 74 -12.87 5.38 -6.35
N LEU A 75 -12.07 4.56 -5.67
CA LEU A 75 -12.26 3.11 -5.60
C LEU A 75 -13.51 2.75 -4.81
N MET A 76 -13.80 3.48 -3.73
CA MET A 76 -15.04 3.29 -2.96
C MET A 76 -16.31 3.62 -3.75
N ARG A 77 -16.21 4.46 -4.79
CA ARG A 77 -17.33 4.83 -5.67
C ARG A 77 -17.48 3.88 -6.87
N GLY A 78 -16.73 2.77 -6.90
CA GLY A 78 -16.69 1.88 -8.06
C GLY A 78 -16.04 2.51 -9.30
N ARG A 79 -15.36 3.67 -9.15
CA ARG A 79 -14.67 4.37 -10.24
C ARG A 79 -13.21 3.92 -10.29
N ALA A 80 -13.00 2.61 -10.31
CA ALA A 80 -11.71 2.02 -10.63
C ALA A 80 -11.38 2.18 -12.12
N ASP A 81 -12.41 2.42 -12.93
CA ASP A 81 -12.30 2.55 -14.38
C ASP A 81 -12.01 3.99 -14.86
N GLU A 82 -12.19 4.98 -13.99
CA GLU A 82 -11.74 6.35 -14.27
C GLU A 82 -10.22 6.43 -14.14
N GLU A 83 -9.57 6.97 -15.16
CA GLU A 83 -8.10 7.14 -15.23
C GLU A 83 -7.31 5.81 -15.28
N ILE A 84 -7.88 4.75 -15.88
CA ILE A 84 -7.10 3.54 -16.17
C ILE A 84 -6.02 3.89 -17.18
N ARG A 85 -4.78 3.90 -16.70
CA ARG A 85 -3.59 3.84 -17.53
C ARG A 85 -3.51 2.48 -18.20
N ARG A 86 -3.91 2.39 -19.47
CA ARG A 86 -3.86 1.14 -20.23
C ARG A 86 -2.55 1.03 -20.98
N THR A 87 -1.91 -0.12 -20.83
CA THR A 87 -0.74 -0.49 -21.62
C THR A 87 -1.22 -1.07 -22.95
N VAL A 88 -1.00 -0.33 -24.04
CA VAL A 88 -1.41 -0.70 -25.40
C VAL A 88 -0.20 -0.76 -26.34
N ASP A 89 -0.32 -1.52 -27.42
CA ASP A 89 0.63 -1.43 -28.52
C ASP A 89 0.53 -0.04 -29.16
N GLY A 90 1.66 0.65 -29.25
CA GLY A 90 1.69 1.99 -29.83
C GLY A 90 3.06 2.38 -30.34
N PHE A 91 3.29 3.67 -30.36
CA PHE A 91 4.38 4.29 -31.09
C PHE A 91 5.12 5.30 -30.20
N ARG A 92 6.45 5.29 -30.34
CA ARG A 92 7.38 6.20 -29.66
C ARG A 92 8.31 6.83 -30.68
N ILE A 93 8.64 8.10 -30.50
CA ILE A 93 9.62 8.78 -31.34
C ILE A 93 11.00 8.63 -30.71
N GLN A 94 11.91 7.94 -31.40
CA GLN A 94 13.29 7.83 -30.98
C GLN A 94 14.12 8.90 -31.69
N VAL A 95 14.74 9.76 -30.88
CA VAL A 95 15.51 10.92 -31.38
C VAL A 95 17.01 10.65 -31.37
N PHE A 96 17.48 9.83 -30.44
CA PHE A 96 18.89 9.61 -30.19
C PHE A 96 19.14 8.22 -29.58
N SER A 97 20.31 7.67 -29.85
CA SER A 97 20.81 6.43 -29.26
C SER A 97 22.29 6.58 -28.96
N ALA A 98 22.71 6.23 -27.75
CA ALA A 98 24.12 6.19 -27.36
C ALA A 98 24.43 4.88 -26.63
N ARG A 99 25.70 4.43 -26.74
CA ARG A 99 26.22 3.31 -25.95
C ARG A 99 26.48 3.73 -24.50
N ASP A 100 26.86 4.99 -24.31
CA ASP A 100 27.09 5.56 -23.00
C ASP A 100 25.76 5.99 -22.35
N LYS A 101 25.52 5.51 -21.12
CA LYS A 101 24.30 5.79 -20.36
C LYS A 101 24.20 7.26 -19.99
N GLN A 102 25.30 7.89 -19.57
CA GLN A 102 25.31 9.28 -19.14
C GLN A 102 24.96 10.21 -20.30
N VAL A 103 25.59 10.00 -21.47
CA VAL A 103 25.27 10.76 -22.69
C VAL A 103 23.81 10.60 -23.09
N ALA A 104 23.25 9.39 -22.97
CA ALA A 104 21.84 9.15 -23.25
C ALA A 104 20.90 9.88 -22.27
N GLN A 105 21.24 9.95 -20.98
CA GLN A 105 20.43 10.65 -19.97
C GLN A 105 20.49 12.17 -20.15
N GLU A 106 21.67 12.75 -20.34
CA GLU A 106 21.83 14.19 -20.58
C GLU A 106 21.04 14.64 -21.81
N PHE A 107 21.11 13.86 -22.90
CA PHE A 107 20.32 14.14 -24.09
C PHE A 107 18.82 13.98 -23.84
N ARG A 108 18.41 12.96 -23.09
CA ARG A 108 17.01 12.75 -22.71
C ARG A 108 16.46 13.94 -21.92
N GLU A 109 17.23 14.47 -20.97
CA GLU A 109 16.81 15.64 -20.19
C GLU A 109 16.66 16.88 -21.05
N LYS A 110 17.59 17.11 -21.97
CA LYS A 110 17.52 18.21 -22.94
C LYS A 110 16.27 18.11 -23.83
N VAL A 111 15.97 16.92 -24.35
CA VAL A 111 14.75 16.69 -25.16
C VAL A 111 13.51 16.86 -24.29
N ARG A 112 13.49 16.31 -23.07
CA ARG A 112 12.35 16.42 -22.15
C ARG A 112 12.06 17.88 -21.81
N GLN A 113 13.07 18.68 -21.48
CA GLN A 113 12.89 20.10 -21.18
C GLN A 113 12.28 20.84 -22.36
N TRP A 114 12.72 20.55 -23.58
CA TRP A 114 12.15 21.13 -24.78
C TRP A 114 10.72 20.63 -25.08
N TRP A 115 10.42 19.36 -24.79
CA TRP A 115 9.13 18.72 -25.11
C TRP A 115 8.03 18.98 -24.07
N LYS A 116 8.41 19.26 -22.82
CA LYS A 116 7.50 19.49 -21.68
C LYS A 116 6.51 20.64 -21.91
N GLU A 117 6.83 21.52 -22.85
CA GLU A 117 5.99 22.68 -23.20
C GLU A 117 4.94 22.36 -24.28
N ASP A 118 5.07 21.24 -25.00
CA ASP A 118 4.42 21.08 -26.30
C ASP A 118 3.41 19.91 -26.38
N LYS A 119 3.75 18.66 -25.99
CA LYS A 119 2.86 17.48 -26.17
C LYS A 119 3.17 16.27 -25.24
N GLU A 120 2.34 15.23 -25.34
CA GLU A 120 2.54 13.91 -24.68
C GLU A 120 3.72 13.11 -25.26
N ASP A 121 4.29 12.20 -24.46
CA ASP A 121 5.49 11.41 -24.77
C ASP A 121 5.20 10.10 -25.55
N ALA A 122 3.94 9.70 -25.68
CA ALA A 122 3.56 8.39 -26.21
C ALA A 122 2.24 8.41 -26.99
N PHE A 123 2.18 7.65 -28.08
CA PHE A 123 1.05 7.69 -29.02
C PHE A 123 0.45 6.31 -29.24
N ALA A 124 -0.87 6.17 -29.06
CA ALA A 124 -1.59 4.93 -29.38
C ALA A 124 -1.65 4.70 -30.90
N GLU A 125 -1.91 5.78 -31.65
CA GLU A 125 -2.19 5.70 -33.07
C GLU A 125 -1.00 6.14 -33.93
N ARG A 126 -0.83 5.48 -35.08
CA ARG A 126 0.25 5.77 -36.02
C ARG A 126 0.17 7.18 -36.60
N GLY A 127 -1.02 7.63 -37.01
CA GLY A 127 -1.20 8.94 -37.63
C GLY A 127 -0.77 10.09 -36.72
N VAL A 128 -1.13 10.01 -35.43
CA VAL A 128 -0.71 10.98 -34.41
C VAL A 128 0.81 10.95 -34.21
N ALA A 129 1.42 9.76 -34.21
CA ALA A 129 2.87 9.61 -34.11
C ALA A 129 3.61 10.19 -35.33
N GLU A 130 3.04 10.07 -36.53
CA GLU A 130 3.60 10.64 -37.76
C GLU A 130 3.53 12.18 -37.78
N GLU A 131 2.43 12.77 -37.31
CA GLU A 131 2.33 14.22 -37.14
C GLU A 131 3.36 14.74 -36.11
N ALA A 132 3.47 14.06 -34.97
CA ALA A 132 4.46 14.39 -33.96
C ALA A 132 5.90 14.22 -34.49
N LEU A 133 6.18 13.19 -35.31
CA LEU A 133 7.47 13.02 -35.96
C LEU A 133 7.77 14.15 -36.95
N ALA A 134 6.78 14.61 -37.72
CA ALA A 134 6.95 15.73 -38.64
C ALA A 134 7.35 17.02 -37.91
N PHE A 135 6.84 17.22 -36.68
CA PHE A 135 7.28 18.31 -35.83
C PHE A 135 8.69 18.09 -35.26
N VAL A 136 8.95 16.91 -34.66
CA VAL A 136 10.25 16.58 -34.06
C VAL A 136 11.39 16.59 -35.09
N SER A 137 11.12 16.15 -36.32
CA SER A 137 12.11 16.08 -37.40
C SER A 137 12.67 17.44 -37.82
N LYS A 138 11.93 18.54 -37.60
CA LYS A 138 12.42 19.91 -37.85
C LYS A 138 13.64 20.26 -36.99
N LYS A 139 13.66 19.79 -35.74
CA LYS A 139 14.75 20.03 -34.78
C LYS A 139 15.74 18.87 -34.74
N TYR A 140 15.26 17.65 -34.96
CA TYR A 140 16.04 16.42 -34.91
C TYR A 140 15.83 15.59 -36.18
N PRO A 141 16.57 15.87 -37.26
CA PRO A 141 16.33 15.26 -38.57
C PRO A 141 16.49 13.73 -38.63
N LYS A 142 17.19 13.15 -37.65
CA LYS A 142 17.41 11.70 -37.53
C LYS A 142 16.39 10.99 -36.64
N ALA A 143 15.35 11.69 -36.19
CA ALA A 143 14.29 11.08 -35.41
C ALA A 143 13.50 10.08 -36.25
N PHE A 144 13.02 9.01 -35.64
CA PHE A 144 12.20 8.00 -36.30
C PHE A 144 11.16 7.42 -35.34
N ILE A 145 10.10 6.82 -35.90
CA ILE A 145 9.08 6.13 -35.11
C ILE A 145 9.52 4.69 -34.83
N SER A 146 9.43 4.31 -33.57
CA SER A 146 9.62 2.95 -33.07
C SER A 146 8.29 2.41 -32.56
N ARG A 147 8.00 1.14 -32.86
CA ARG A 147 6.88 0.42 -32.24
C ARG A 147 7.28 -0.06 -30.86
N GLY A 148 6.34 0.01 -29.92
CA GLY A 148 6.54 -0.53 -28.59
C GLY A 148 5.29 -0.38 -27.74
N THR A 149 5.33 -0.92 -26.54
CA THR A 149 4.21 -0.81 -25.62
C THR A 149 4.23 0.56 -24.93
N VAL A 150 3.10 1.24 -24.95
CA VAL A 150 2.93 2.58 -24.38
C VAL A 150 1.79 2.58 -23.38
N THR A 151 1.94 3.40 -22.34
CA THR A 151 0.88 3.63 -21.37
C THR A 151 0.14 4.87 -21.81
N VAL A 152 -1.15 4.72 -22.09
CA VAL A 152 -2.01 5.81 -22.52
C VAL A 152 -3.07 6.02 -21.44
N THR A 153 -3.33 7.28 -21.12
CA THR A 153 -4.43 7.66 -20.24
C THR A 153 -5.66 7.84 -21.13
N GLN A 154 -6.75 7.12 -20.83
CA GLN A 154 -8.00 7.18 -21.59
C GLN A 154 -9.08 7.91 -20.79
#